data_AF-A0A379IAA6-F1
#
_entry.id   AF-A0A379IAA6-F1
#
_cell.length_a   1.000
_cell.length_b   1.000
_cell.length_c   1.000
_cell.angle_alpha   90.00
_cell.angle_beta   90.00
_cell.angle_gamma   90.00
#
_symmetry.space_group_name_H-M   'P 1'
#
loop_
_entity.id
_entity.type
_entity.pdbx_description
1 polymer ?
#
loop_
_entity_poly.entity_id
_entity_poly.type
_entity_poly.pdbx_seq_one_letter_code
_entity_poly.pdbx_strand_id
1 'polypeptide(L)'
;MSESKWIEHYRAGAWTVGEVIEAGAAWIVAMDPDHYRLRFFPHRDAETFTVGIDAEWTDEQPGELANYTPSYESGSSDCQPGEVTISDDGLLSVMPRQRSASHVVIRTGWTAQLPPEAVEPIRRAIALAEAKLSREAQA
;
A
#
# COMPACT_ATOMS: atom_id res chain seq x y z
N MET A 1 14.64 -5.85 -20.42
CA MET A 1 13.67 -5.52 -19.36
C MET A 1 12.29 -5.66 -19.98
N SER A 2 11.44 -6.57 -19.50
CA SER A 2 10.05 -6.66 -19.99
C SER A 2 9.31 -5.41 -19.50
N GLU A 3 8.62 -4.70 -20.39
CA GLU A 3 7.75 -3.60 -19.99
C GLU A 3 6.77 -4.09 -18.93
N SER A 4 6.78 -3.45 -17.76
CA SER A 4 5.81 -3.69 -16.71
C SER A 4 4.41 -3.39 -17.26
N LYS A 5 3.56 -4.42 -17.33
CA LYS A 5 2.19 -4.28 -17.82
C LYS A 5 1.32 -3.68 -16.70
N TRP A 6 0.74 -2.51 -16.96
CA TRP A 6 -0.26 -1.88 -16.09
C TRP A 6 -1.66 -2.41 -16.41
N ILE A 7 -2.41 -2.79 -15.38
CA ILE A 7 -3.82 -3.18 -15.47
C ILE A 7 -4.62 -2.21 -14.60
N GLU A 8 -5.37 -1.30 -15.22
CA GLU A 8 -6.23 -0.40 -14.47
C GLU A 8 -7.48 -1.14 -13.93
N HIS A 9 -7.77 -0.95 -12.65
CA HIS A 9 -8.93 -1.53 -11.97
C HIS A 9 -9.95 -0.47 -11.56
N TYR A 10 -9.51 0.76 -11.31
CA TYR A 10 -10.37 1.85 -10.85
C TYR A 10 -9.74 3.23 -11.15
N ARG A 11 -10.58 4.26 -11.32
CA ARG A 11 -10.16 5.64 -11.50
C ARG A 11 -11.18 6.61 -10.89
N ALA A 12 -10.69 7.62 -10.16
CA ALA A 12 -11.50 8.71 -9.63
C ALA A 12 -10.67 10.00 -9.57
N GLY A 13 -11.07 11.03 -10.32
CA GLY A 13 -10.26 12.24 -10.45
C GLY A 13 -8.87 11.94 -11.03
N ALA A 14 -7.82 12.45 -10.38
CA ALA A 14 -6.42 12.16 -10.71
C ALA A 14 -5.97 10.76 -10.23
N TRP A 15 -6.71 10.16 -9.30
CA TRP A 15 -6.33 8.87 -8.72
C TRP A 15 -6.66 7.71 -9.63
N THR A 16 -5.70 6.81 -9.81
CA THR A 16 -5.87 5.51 -10.46
C THR A 16 -5.49 4.40 -9.49
N VAL A 17 -6.21 3.29 -9.56
CA VAL A 17 -5.85 2.04 -8.88
C VAL A 17 -5.67 0.97 -9.92
N GLY A 18 -4.54 0.29 -9.89
CA GLY A 18 -4.23 -0.75 -10.85
C GLY A 18 -3.24 -1.76 -10.30
N GLU A 19 -3.01 -2.79 -11.09
CA GLU A 19 -1.99 -3.80 -10.86
C GLU A 19 -0.80 -3.56 -11.79
N VAL A 20 0.41 -3.64 -11.25
CA VAL A 20 1.66 -3.53 -12.00
C VAL A 20 2.57 -4.69 -11.67
N ILE A 21 3.27 -5.20 -12.69
CA ILE A 21 4.36 -6.16 -12.48
C ILE A 21 5.67 -5.39 -12.29
N GLU A 22 6.16 -5.29 -11.06
CA GLU A 22 7.42 -4.61 -10.71
C GLU A 22 8.34 -5.59 -9.99
N ALA A 23 9.62 -5.64 -10.39
CA ALA A 23 10.62 -6.57 -9.87
C ALA A 23 10.17 -8.06 -9.90
N GLY A 24 9.32 -8.44 -10.87
CA GLY A 24 8.79 -9.80 -11.01
C GLY A 24 7.59 -10.12 -10.10
N ALA A 25 7.12 -9.15 -9.32
CA ALA A 25 6.00 -9.26 -8.38
C ALA A 25 4.79 -8.46 -8.87
N ALA A 26 3.58 -8.94 -8.57
CA ALA A 26 2.34 -8.24 -8.87
C ALA A 26 1.93 -7.34 -7.70
N TRP A 27 2.07 -6.02 -7.88
CA TRP A 27 1.72 -5.00 -6.90
C TRP A 27 0.37 -4.41 -7.23
N ILE A 28 -0.45 -4.14 -6.20
CA ILE A 28 -1.58 -3.23 -6.33
C ILE A 28 -1.07 -1.82 -6.01
N VAL A 29 -1.40 -0.86 -6.87
CA VAL A 29 -0.94 0.52 -6.75
C VAL A 29 -2.12 1.46 -6.82
N ALA A 30 -2.24 2.35 -5.84
CA ALA A 30 -3.10 3.52 -5.90
C ALA A 30 -2.22 4.76 -6.07
N MET A 31 -2.40 5.52 -7.14
CA MET A 31 -1.56 6.68 -7.42
C MET A 31 -2.34 7.90 -7.89
N ASP A 32 -1.91 9.06 -7.40
CA ASP A 32 -2.07 10.35 -8.05
C ASP A 32 -0.72 10.66 -8.72
N PRO A 33 -0.64 10.75 -10.05
CA PRO A 33 0.62 10.83 -10.79
C PRO A 33 1.51 12.00 -10.37
N ASP A 34 0.92 13.06 -9.82
CA ASP A 34 1.66 14.27 -9.47
C ASP A 34 2.16 14.27 -8.02
N HIS A 35 1.54 13.46 -7.13
CA HIS A 35 1.74 13.63 -5.68
C HIS A 35 1.94 12.34 -4.89
N TYR A 36 1.31 11.22 -5.24
CA TYR A 36 1.26 10.05 -4.35
C TYR A 36 1.30 8.74 -5.11
N ARG A 37 2.05 7.78 -4.58
CA ARG A 37 2.00 6.37 -5.00
C ARG A 37 1.99 5.46 -3.77
N LEU A 38 0.85 4.85 -3.51
CA LEU A 38 0.72 3.80 -2.50
C LEU A 38 0.83 2.44 -3.17
N ARG A 39 1.62 1.56 -2.58
CA ARG A 39 1.96 0.23 -3.13
C ARG A 39 1.58 -0.84 -2.11
N PHE A 40 0.87 -1.87 -2.56
CA PHE A 40 0.43 -2.99 -1.74
C PHE A 40 0.96 -4.28 -2.38
N PHE A 41 1.78 -5.02 -1.64
CA PHE A 41 2.30 -6.32 -2.07
C PHE A 41 1.68 -7.45 -1.26
N PRO A 42 0.80 -8.26 -1.86
CA PRO A 42 0.19 -9.41 -1.18
C PRO A 42 1.17 -10.59 -1.11
N HIS A 43 1.58 -10.97 0.10
CA HIS A 43 2.33 -12.18 0.42
C HIS A 43 1.37 -13.36 0.64
N ARG A 44 1.11 -14.11 -0.43
CA ARG A 44 0.14 -15.23 -0.38
C ARG A 44 0.50 -16.30 0.64
N ASP A 45 1.78 -16.68 0.69
CA ASP A 45 2.26 -17.76 1.57
C ASP A 45 2.14 -17.41 3.06
N ALA A 46 2.03 -16.13 3.38
CA ALA A 46 1.95 -15.62 4.76
C ALA A 46 0.58 -15.02 5.09
N GLU A 47 -0.38 -15.02 4.17
CA GLU A 47 -1.70 -14.37 4.31
C GLU A 47 -1.61 -12.92 4.82
N THR A 48 -0.59 -12.18 4.38
CA THR A 48 -0.31 -10.80 4.80
C THR A 48 0.10 -9.94 3.61
N PHE A 49 0.13 -8.62 3.76
CA PHE A 49 0.59 -7.73 2.70
C PHE A 49 1.47 -6.59 3.22
N THR A 50 2.47 -6.23 2.44
CA THR A 50 3.31 -5.04 2.71
C THR A 50 2.65 -3.81 2.10
N VAL A 51 2.70 -2.68 2.81
CA VAL A 51 2.25 -1.38 2.31
C VAL A 51 3.42 -0.40 2.28
N GLY A 52 3.65 0.19 1.11
CA GLY A 52 4.56 1.31 0.92
C GLY A 52 3.79 2.57 0.49
N ILE A 53 4.36 3.72 0.80
CA ILE A 53 3.92 5.02 0.30
C ILE A 53 5.13 5.76 -0.25
N ASP A 54 4.95 6.36 -1.41
CA ASP A 54 5.85 7.36 -1.97
C ASP A 54 5.02 8.65 -2.08
N ALA A 55 5.45 9.71 -1.39
CA ALA A 55 4.77 11.00 -1.37
C ALA A 55 5.73 12.06 -1.95
N GLU A 56 5.23 12.80 -2.94
CA GLU A 56 5.85 13.89 -3.72
C GLU A 56 7.04 13.46 -4.62
N TRP A 57 7.01 13.86 -5.90
CA TRP A 57 7.85 13.29 -6.98
C TRP A 57 8.58 14.34 -7.86
N THR A 58 8.97 15.50 -7.33
CA THR A 58 9.71 16.53 -8.10
C THR A 58 10.98 16.98 -7.40
N ASP A 59 12.03 17.28 -8.18
CA ASP A 59 13.41 17.65 -7.79
C ASP A 59 13.87 19.03 -8.35
N GLU A 60 12.93 19.91 -8.71
CA GLU A 60 13.16 21.26 -9.23
C GLU A 60 13.73 22.30 -8.23
N GLN A 61 13.69 22.10 -6.90
CA GLN A 61 14.17 23.09 -5.90
C GLN A 61 14.96 22.49 -4.70
N PRO A 62 16.00 23.19 -4.19
CA PRO A 62 16.69 22.80 -2.96
C PRO A 62 15.74 22.86 -1.74
N GLY A 63 15.44 21.70 -1.15
CA GLY A 63 14.39 21.52 -0.14
C GLY A 63 13.35 20.45 -0.50
N GLU A 64 13.48 19.82 -1.67
CA GLU A 64 12.59 18.78 -2.21
C GLU A 64 13.02 17.33 -1.87
N LEU A 65 12.10 16.38 -2.03
CA LEU A 65 11.76 15.38 -1.02
C LEU A 65 12.64 14.14 -0.85
N ALA A 66 12.58 13.63 0.38
CA ALA A 66 13.02 12.30 0.72
C ALA A 66 11.99 11.27 0.23
N ASN A 67 12.47 10.20 -0.43
CA ASN A 67 11.75 8.93 -0.49
C ASN A 67 11.54 8.43 0.95
N TYR A 68 10.48 8.88 1.61
CA TYR A 68 10.04 8.26 2.84
C TYR A 68 9.18 7.06 2.45
N THR A 69 9.85 5.98 2.04
CA THR A 69 9.24 4.67 2.15
C THR A 69 9.47 4.24 3.60
N PRO A 70 8.46 4.23 4.48
CA PRO A 70 8.52 3.43 5.70
C PRO A 70 8.49 1.96 5.27
N SER A 71 9.57 1.51 4.67
CA SER A 71 9.88 0.11 4.47
C SER A 71 10.57 -0.31 5.76
N TYR A 72 9.79 -0.84 6.70
CA TYR A 72 10.37 -1.62 7.78
C TYR A 72 10.82 -2.96 7.17
N GLU A 73 11.79 -2.88 6.27
CA GLU A 73 12.27 -3.91 5.35
C GLU A 73 12.93 -5.10 6.08
N SER A 74 13.00 -5.05 7.41
CA SER A 74 13.31 -6.17 8.28
C SER A 74 12.04 -6.90 8.74
N GLY A 75 11.37 -7.60 7.81
CA GLY A 75 10.57 -8.81 8.03
C GLY A 75 9.47 -8.85 9.11
N SER A 76 9.00 -7.72 9.64
CA SER A 76 8.09 -7.70 10.79
C SER A 76 6.94 -6.69 10.68
N SER A 77 6.72 -6.15 9.48
CA SER A 77 5.72 -5.10 9.25
C SER A 77 4.69 -5.45 8.18
N ASP A 78 4.57 -6.74 7.85
CA ASP A 78 3.47 -7.20 7.01
C ASP A 78 2.15 -7.08 7.77
N CYS A 79 1.15 -6.57 7.07
CA CYS A 79 -0.16 -6.29 7.61
C CYS A 79 -1.09 -7.49 7.37
N GLN A 80 -1.83 -7.87 8.40
CA GLN A 80 -3.00 -8.73 8.24
C GLN A 80 -4.18 -7.91 7.67
N PRO A 81 -5.20 -8.57 7.09
CA PRO A 81 -6.46 -7.92 6.74
C PRO A 81 -7.01 -7.08 7.91
N GLY A 82 -7.42 -5.84 7.61
CA GLY A 82 -7.90 -4.88 8.59
C GLY A 82 -6.83 -4.14 9.42
N GLU A 83 -5.53 -4.42 9.25
CA GLU A 83 -4.44 -3.64 9.90
C GLU A 83 -4.03 -2.39 9.11
N VAL A 84 -4.64 -2.22 7.93
CA VAL A 84 -4.53 -1.03 7.08
C VAL A 84 -5.91 -0.45 6.89
N THR A 85 -6.11 0.78 7.33
CA THR A 85 -7.40 1.46 7.30
C THR A 85 -7.26 2.90 6.84
N ILE A 86 -8.31 3.44 6.23
CA ILE A 86 -8.41 4.86 5.91
C ILE A 86 -9.77 5.39 6.35
N SER A 87 -9.74 6.44 7.17
CA SER A 87 -10.93 7.14 7.62
C SER A 87 -11.55 7.98 6.49
N ASP A 88 -12.77 8.46 6.69
CA ASP A 88 -13.48 9.28 5.70
C ASP A 88 -12.83 10.66 5.46
N ASP A 89 -12.02 11.14 6.41
CA ASP A 89 -11.24 12.38 6.31
C ASP A 89 -9.81 12.16 5.74
N GLY A 90 -9.47 10.95 5.31
CA GLY A 90 -8.21 10.67 4.62
C GLY A 90 -7.02 10.29 5.49
N LEU A 91 -7.22 10.04 6.79
CA LEU A 91 -6.15 9.50 7.65
C LEU A 91 -5.93 8.01 7.35
N LEU A 92 -4.88 7.71 6.58
CA LEU A 92 -4.38 6.36 6.37
C LEU A 92 -3.60 5.91 7.60
N SER A 93 -3.93 4.74 8.13
CA SER A 93 -3.24 4.09 9.23
C SER A 93 -2.76 2.70 8.82
N VAL A 94 -1.46 2.47 8.95
CA VAL A 94 -0.81 1.17 8.69
C VAL A 94 -0.19 0.73 10.01
N MET A 95 -0.84 -0.20 10.71
CA MET A 95 -0.50 -0.57 12.09
C MET A 95 -0.36 -2.10 12.23
N PRO A 96 0.69 -2.69 11.65
CA PRO A 96 0.91 -4.13 11.72
C PRO A 96 1.13 -4.59 13.16
N ARG A 97 0.60 -5.77 13.49
CA ARG A 97 0.84 -6.39 14.78
C ARG A 97 2.18 -7.13 14.81
N GLN A 98 2.90 -6.99 15.91
CA GLN A 98 4.10 -7.75 16.22
C GLN A 98 3.88 -8.54 17.50
N ARG A 99 4.01 -9.86 17.42
CA ARG A 99 3.94 -10.73 18.59
C ARG A 99 5.31 -10.75 19.28
N SER A 100 5.47 -9.98 20.34
CA SER A 100 6.73 -9.92 21.11
C SER A 100 6.85 -11.03 22.16
N ALA A 101 5.73 -11.63 22.58
CA ALA A 101 5.67 -12.80 23.46
C ALA A 101 4.34 -13.54 23.24
N SER A 102 4.13 -14.72 23.85
CA SER A 102 2.92 -15.54 23.66
C SER A 102 1.60 -14.79 23.91
N HIS A 103 1.62 -13.76 24.75
CA HIS A 103 0.45 -12.95 25.12
C HIS A 103 0.63 -11.45 24.92
N VAL A 104 1.78 -11.02 24.38
CA VAL A 104 2.08 -9.59 24.17
C VAL A 104 2.06 -9.30 22.68
N VAL A 105 1.09 -8.50 22.27
CA VAL A 105 0.95 -7.97 20.92
C VAL A 105 1.23 -6.48 20.95
N ILE A 106 2.26 -6.06 20.23
CA ILE A 106 2.63 -4.67 20.03
C ILE A 106 2.14 -4.26 18.64
N ARG A 107 1.73 -2.99 18.46
CA ARG A 107 1.45 -2.42 17.15
C ARG A 107 2.37 -1.24 16.93
N THR A 108 3.17 -1.30 15.87
CA THR A 108 4.09 -0.25 15.48
C THR A 108 3.97 -0.07 13.98
N GLY A 109 3.80 1.17 13.55
CA GLY A 109 3.45 1.44 12.17
C GLY A 109 3.59 2.91 11.84
N TRP A 110 2.77 3.39 10.91
CA TRP A 110 2.77 4.77 10.47
C TRP A 110 1.37 5.24 10.07
N THR A 111 1.20 6.54 10.02
CA THR A 111 -0.02 7.19 9.55
C THR A 111 0.35 8.27 8.54
N ALA A 112 -0.48 8.47 7.54
CA ALA A 112 -0.34 9.58 6.59
C ALA A 112 -1.70 10.27 6.41
N GLN A 113 -1.70 11.60 6.47
CA GLN A 113 -2.88 12.37 6.09
C GLN A 113 -2.88 12.53 4.58
N LEU A 114 -3.87 11.95 3.93
CA LEU A 114 -4.06 12.03 2.48
C LEU A 114 -5.26 12.94 2.18
N PRO A 115 -5.33 13.48 0.95
CA PRO A 115 -6.46 14.32 0.60
C PRO A 115 -7.75 13.47 0.50
N PRO A 116 -8.95 14.04 0.77
CA PRO A 116 -10.20 13.26 0.84
C PRO A 116 -10.52 12.46 -0.43
N GLU A 117 -10.13 12.95 -1.61
CA GLU A 117 -10.27 12.26 -2.88
C GLU A 117 -9.51 10.92 -2.96
N ALA A 118 -8.50 10.72 -2.11
CA ALA A 118 -7.73 9.48 -2.03
C ALA A 118 -8.49 8.35 -1.30
N VAL A 119 -9.52 8.67 -0.51
CA VAL A 119 -10.19 7.72 0.39
C VAL A 119 -10.75 6.51 -0.35
N GLU A 120 -11.59 6.72 -1.37
CA GLU A 120 -12.19 5.61 -2.12
C GLU A 120 -11.16 4.83 -2.95
N PRO A 121 -10.24 5.46 -3.71
CA PRO A 121 -9.12 4.76 -4.34
C PRO A 121 -8.35 3.85 -3.38
N ILE A 122 -8.03 4.32 -2.18
CA ILE A 122 -7.24 3.56 -1.21
C ILE A 122 -8.06 2.40 -0.63
N ARG A 123 -9.35 2.60 -0.32
CA ARG A 123 -10.25 1.51 0.07
C ARG A 123 -10.29 0.40 -0.98
N ARG A 124 -10.35 0.78 -2.26
CA ARG A 124 -10.32 -0.18 -3.38
C ARG A 124 -9.00 -0.92 -3.46
N ALA A 125 -7.88 -0.22 -3.30
CA ALA A 125 -6.55 -0.83 -3.31
C ALA A 125 -6.37 -1.85 -2.18
N ILE A 126 -6.81 -1.51 -0.95
CA ILE A 126 -6.80 -2.43 0.20
C ILE A 126 -7.65 -3.67 -0.11
N ALA A 127 -8.89 -3.49 -0.57
CA ALA A 127 -9.78 -4.61 -0.89
C ALA A 127 -9.21 -5.52 -2.00
N LEU A 128 -8.56 -4.95 -3.02
CA LEU A 128 -7.89 -5.70 -4.08
C LEU A 128 -6.68 -6.49 -3.56
N ALA A 129 -5.89 -5.89 -2.66
CA ALA A 129 -4.76 -6.55 -2.02
C ALA A 129 -5.22 -7.72 -1.13
N GLU A 130 -6.22 -7.49 -0.28
CA GLU A 130 -6.80 -8.54 0.58
C GLU A 130 -7.42 -9.68 -0.24
N ALA A 131 -8.17 -9.37 -1.31
CA ALA A 131 -8.73 -10.38 -2.19
C ALA A 131 -7.67 -11.23 -2.92
N LYS A 132 -6.45 -10.72 -3.07
CA LYS A 132 -5.31 -11.45 -3.63
C LYS A 132 -4.60 -12.36 -2.63
N LEU A 133 -4.82 -12.18 -1.32
CA LEU A 133 -4.37 -13.13 -0.30
C LEU A 133 -5.16 -14.43 -0.38
N SER A 134 -6.48 -14.35 -0.55
CA SER A 134 -7.39 -15.49 -0.43
C SER A 134 -7.58 -16.35 -1.70
N ARG A 135 -6.67 -16.30 -2.70
CA ARG A 135 -6.84 -17.07 -3.95
C ARG A 135 -6.47 -18.57 -3.83
N GLU A 136 -7.06 -19.24 -2.85
CA GLU A 136 -7.38 -20.67 -2.86
C GLU A 136 -8.81 -20.95 -3.39
N ALA A 137 -9.48 -19.99 -4.06
CA ALA A 137 -10.80 -20.23 -4.65
C ALA A 137 -10.81 -20.48 -6.17
N GLN A 138 -9.67 -20.40 -6.88
CA GLN A 138 -9.59 -20.73 -8.32
C GLN A 138 -8.19 -21.27 -8.70
N ALA A 139 -7.91 -22.51 -8.32
CA ALA A 139 -7.01 -23.42 -9.04
C ALA A 139 -7.47 -24.86 -8.79
#